data_AF-A0A8T7ETX5-F1
#
_entry.id   AF-A0A8T7ETX5-F1
#
_cell.length_a   1.000
_cell.length_b   1.000
_cell.length_c   1.000
_cell.angle_alpha   90.00
_cell.angle_beta   90.00
_cell.angle_gamma   90.00
#
_symmetry.space_group_name_H-M   'P 1'
#
loop_
_entity.id
_entity.type
_entity.pdbx_description
1 polymer ?
#
loop_
_entity_poly.entity_id
_entity_poly.type
_entity_poly.pdbx_seq_one_letter_code
_entity_poly.pdbx_strand_id
1 'polypeptide(L)' 'MDHAFTHFSITLHAFECVYLDDGRDPRALEAHAWAWVSDDALDRYSFGKADREVIAALRDKPNRLL' A
#
# COMPACT_ATOMS: atom_id res chain seq x y z
N MET A 1 -28.17 -26.80 -8.28
CA MET A 1 -26.77 -26.61 -7.87
C MET A 1 -26.70 -25.24 -7.23
N ASP A 2 -26.47 -25.20 -5.92
CA ASP A 2 -26.46 -23.96 -5.15
C ASP A 2 -25.30 -23.06 -5.56
N HIS A 3 -25.62 -21.83 -5.94
CA HIS A 3 -24.65 -20.78 -6.23
C HIS A 3 -24.08 -20.27 -4.90
N ALA A 4 -22.80 -20.53 -4.64
CA ALA A 4 -22.09 -19.98 -3.49
C ALA A 4 -22.09 -18.43 -3.57
N PHE A 5 -22.74 -17.78 -2.61
CA PHE A 5 -22.72 -16.33 -2.47
C PHE A 5 -21.32 -15.84 -2.08
N THR A 6 -20.57 -15.24 -3.00
CA THR A 6 -19.24 -14.66 -2.75
C THR A 6 -19.29 -13.15 -2.50
N HIS A 7 -20.20 -12.68 -1.65
CA HIS A 7 -20.20 -11.27 -1.21
C HIS A 7 -19.29 -11.13 0.01
N PHE A 8 -17.99 -11.18 -0.20
CA PHE A 8 -17.04 -10.74 0.81
C PHE A 8 -16.75 -9.26 0.59
N SER A 9 -16.86 -8.47 1.66
CA SER A 9 -16.51 -7.06 1.69
C SER A 9 -15.27 -6.88 2.54
N ILE A 10 -14.36 -5.99 2.10
CA ILE A 10 -13.18 -5.60 2.86
C ILE A 10 -13.23 -4.10 3.14
N THR A 11 -12.73 -3.71 4.30
CA THR A 11 -12.42 -2.33 4.63
C THR A 11 -10.90 -2.21 4.74
N LEU A 12 -10.30 -1.35 3.93
CA LEU A 12 -8.87 -1.05 3.95
C LEU A 12 -8.65 0.33 4.56
N HIS A 13 -7.82 0.40 5.60
CA HIS A 13 -7.36 1.67 6.19
C HIS A 13 -5.88 1.87 5.86
N ALA A 14 -5.57 2.93 5.11
CA ALA A 14 -4.20 3.33 4.80
C ALA A 14 -3.80 4.51 5.68
N PHE A 15 -2.61 4.43 6.28
CA PHE A 15 -2.04 5.47 7.14
C PHE A 15 -0.77 6.02 6.51
N GLU A 16 -0.63 7.34 6.56
CA GLU A 16 0.59 8.02 6.15
C GLU A 16 1.51 8.13 7.37
N CYS A 17 2.69 7.53 7.27
CA CYS A 17 3.63 7.41 8.38
C CYS A 17 5.00 7.92 7.95
N VAL A 18 5.73 8.51 8.91
CA VAL A 18 7.15 8.85 8.74
C VAL A 18 7.98 7.72 9.33
N TYR A 19 8.98 7.26 8.57
CA TYR A 19 9.96 6.31 9.08
C TYR A 19 10.83 6.99 10.15
N LEU A 20 10.79 6.48 11.38
CA LEU A 20 11.67 6.92 12.45
C LEU A 20 12.94 6.07 12.41
N ASP A 21 14.02 6.65 11.92
CA ASP A 21 15.31 5.97 11.87
C ASP A 21 15.89 5.82 13.28
N ASP A 22 16.01 4.58 13.73
CA ASP A 22 16.65 4.19 14.99
C ASP A 22 18.04 3.56 14.79
N GLY A 23 18.62 3.76 13.60
CA GLY A 23 19.90 3.20 13.18
C GLY A 23 19.80 1.78 12.60
N ARG A 24 18.59 1.31 12.27
CA ARG A 24 18.37 -0.01 11.65
C ARG A 24 17.51 0.13 10.42
N ASP A 25 17.72 -0.78 9.48
CA ASP A 25 16.87 -0.92 8.30
C ASP A 25 15.67 -1.83 8.59
N PRO A 26 14.53 -1.61 7.89
CA PRO A 26 13.40 -2.54 7.92
C PRO A 26 13.82 -3.96 7.55
N ARG A 27 13.32 -4.93 8.31
CA ARG A 27 13.52 -6.36 8.04
C ARG A 27 12.25 -6.96 7.46
N ALA A 28 12.38 -7.58 6.29
CA ALA A 28 11.33 -8.41 5.72
C ALA A 28 11.26 -9.73 6.50
N LEU A 29 10.35 -9.82 7.47
CA LEU A 29 10.16 -11.02 8.29
C LEU A 29 9.33 -12.08 7.56
N GLU A 30 8.18 -11.68 7.01
CA GLU A 30 7.26 -12.55 6.26
C GLU A 30 7.09 -12.09 4.80
N ALA A 31 7.51 -10.86 4.49
CA ALA A 31 7.50 -10.36 3.12
C ALA A 31 8.59 -11.07 2.29
N HIS A 32 8.24 -11.49 1.07
CA HIS A 32 9.22 -12.08 0.16
C HIS A 32 10.26 -11.07 -0.31
N ALA A 33 9.83 -9.82 -0.54
CA ALA A 33 10.67 -8.71 -0.93
C ALA A 33 10.04 -7.39 -0.47
N TRP A 34 10.87 -6.36 -0.33
CA TRP A 34 10.45 -5.01 -0.01
C TRP A 34 11.36 -4.00 -0.70
N ALA A 35 10.85 -2.79 -0.96
CA ALA A 35 11.62 -1.73 -1.60
C ALA A 35 11.14 -0.36 -1.12
N TRP A 36 12.10 0.54 -0.85
CA TRP A 36 11.84 1.97 -0.79
C TRP A 36 11.75 2.51 -2.22
N VAL A 37 10.65 3.16 -2.56
CA VAL A 37 10.39 3.68 -3.92
C VAL A 37 9.80 5.09 -3.86
N SER A 38 10.04 5.88 -4.91
CA SER A 38 9.33 7.14 -5.12
C SER A 38 7.89 6.90 -5.59
N ASP A 39 7.04 7.93 -5.50
CA ASP A 39 5.63 7.87 -5.92
C ASP A 39 5.47 7.46 -7.40
N ASP A 40 6.33 7.97 -8.28
CA ASP A 40 6.32 7.65 -9.71
C ASP A 40 6.75 6.20 -9.99
N ALA A 41 7.64 5.65 -9.16
CA ALA A 41 8.13 4.29 -9.34
C ALA A 41 7.07 3.23 -8.97
N LEU A 42 6.01 3.60 -8.24
CA LEU A 42 4.88 2.71 -7.94
C LEU A 42 4.22 2.19 -9.22
N ASP A 43 4.21 2.95 -10.31
CA ASP A 43 3.59 2.53 -11.57
C ASP A 43 4.31 1.33 -12.23
N ARG A 44 5.52 0.99 -11.77
CA ARG A 44 6.30 -0.17 -12.23
C ARG A 44 5.85 -1.48 -11.59
N TYR A 45 5.03 -1.43 -10.54
CA TYR A 45 4.59 -2.60 -9.79
C TYR A 45 3.14 -2.97 -10.11
N SER A 46 2.86 -4.27 -10.08
CA SER A 46 1.50 -4.78 -10.26
C SER A 46 0.74 -4.74 -8.93
N PHE A 47 -0.25 -3.86 -8.84
CA PHE A 47 -1.11 -3.70 -7.67
C PHE A 47 -2.53 -4.22 -7.88
N GLY A 48 -3.16 -4.69 -6.80
CA GLY A 48 -4.57 -5.02 -6.76
C GLY A 48 -5.45 -3.77 -6.86
N LYS A 49 -6.76 -3.96 -7.05
CA LYS A 49 -7.70 -2.83 -7.18
C LYS A 49 -7.67 -1.91 -5.95
N ALA A 50 -7.76 -2.48 -4.75
CA ALA A 50 -7.79 -1.69 -3.50
C ALA A 50 -6.50 -0.88 -3.30
N ASP A 51 -5.34 -1.45 -3.59
CA ASP A 51 -4.05 -0.75 -3.46
C ASP A 51 -3.94 0.41 -4.46
N ARG A 52 -4.47 0.25 -5.68
CA ARG A 52 -4.51 1.34 -6.67
C ARG A 52 -5.36 2.53 -6.21
N GLU A 53 -6.47 2.27 -5.50
CA GLU A 53 -7.27 3.33 -4.87
C GLU A 53 -6.47 4.08 -3.80
N VAL A 54 -5.67 3.36 -2.99
CA VAL A 54 -4.77 3.98 -2.00
C VAL A 54 -3.71 4.84 -2.69
N ILE A 55 -3.09 4.37 -3.78
CA ILE A 55 -2.09 5.13 -4.54
C ILE A 55 -2.70 6.38 -5.17
N ALA A 56 -3.91 6.29 -5.72
CA ALA A 56 -4.62 7.45 -6.25
C ALA A 56 -4.91 8.48 -5.14
N ALA A 57 -5.38 8.04 -3.98
CA ALA A 57 -5.62 8.90 -2.82
C ALA A 57 -4.34 9.53 -2.28
N LEU A 58 -3.22 8.79 -2.26
CA LEU A 58 -1.90 9.32 -1.93
C LEU A 58 -1.51 10.44 -2.90
N ARG A 59 -1.81 10.28 -4.19
CA ARG A 59 -1.45 11.23 -5.24
C ARG A 59 -2.19 12.56 -5.16
N ASP A 60 -3.46 12.52 -4.73
CA ASP A 60 -4.36 13.67 -4.67
C ASP A 60 -4.15 14.59 -3.44
N LYS A 61 -3.42 14.13 -2.41
CA LYS A 61 -3.26 14.90 -1.17
C LYS A 61 -2.43 16.19 -1.36
N PRO A 62 -2.99 17.38 -1.05
CA PRO A 62 -2.32 18.67 -1.25
C PRO A 62 -1.33 19.06 -0.14
N ASN A 63 -1.12 18.23 0.88
CA ASN A 63 -0.18 18.49 1.97
C ASN A 63 0.38 17.15 2.51
N ARG A 64 1.21 16.50 1.70
CA ARG A 64 1.90 15.27 2.11
C ARG A 64 2.94 15.61 3.17
N LEU A 65 3.24 14.65 4.05
CA LEU A 65 4.35 14.76 4.99
C LEU A 65 5.69 14.68 4.21
N LEU A 66 6.04 15.76 3.52
CA LEU A 66 7.33 15.99 2.87
C LEU A 66 7.82 17.39 3.21
#